data_AF-X0W3D7-F1
#
_entry.id   AF-X0W3D7-F1
#
_cell.length_a   1.000
_cell.length_b   1.000
_cell.length_c   1.000
_cell.angle_alpha   90.00
_cell.angle_beta   90.00
_cell.angle_gamma   90.00
#
_symmetry.space_group_name_H-M   'P 1'
#
loop_
_entity.id
_entity.type
_entity.pdbx_description
1 polymer ?
#
loop_
_entity_poly.entity_id
_entity_poly.type
_entity_poly.pdbx_seq_one_letter_code
_entity_poly.pdbx_strand_id
1 'polypeptide(L)'
;MGLYRFTRHKKKNEDEREIDELVLVEFERTKAPALRRGVATGRILADAANRTRDMANEPANYLTPAIMAEQAQAAAQDAGLECEVLERKQMQELGMGALLGVAQGSSQPPKMIVLRYRGDRRRKATLGLLGKGVTFDSGGISIKPSGGMQAMKRDMSGGAAVISAMWAIGRLKPRINVTAVVPATENMPSGAATKPGDVVRAMSGKTIEVVNTDAEGRLILADAIAYARQQGLAPIVDVATLTGAMVVAIGKAATGCMSNNQELCQKV
;
A
#
# COMPACT_ATOMS: atom_id res chain seq x y z
N MET A 1 13.08 14.94 -1.62
CA MET A 1 12.28 14.43 -2.77
C MET A 1 12.76 14.94 -4.13
N GLY A 2 13.18 16.20 -4.31
CA GLY A 2 13.51 16.76 -5.63
C GLY A 2 14.67 16.09 -6.38
N LEU A 3 15.59 15.43 -5.67
CA LEU A 3 16.73 14.72 -6.24
C LEU A 3 16.43 13.24 -6.56
N TYR A 4 15.21 12.76 -6.30
CA TYR A 4 14.87 11.35 -6.49
C TYR A 4 15.02 10.92 -7.96
N ARG A 5 15.74 9.83 -8.18
CA ARG A 5 15.92 9.17 -9.48
C ARG A 5 15.73 7.67 -9.30
N PHE A 6 14.97 7.06 -10.20
CA PHE A 6 14.83 5.60 -10.25
C PHE A 6 15.75 5.04 -11.34
N THR A 7 16.94 4.60 -10.96
CA THR A 7 18.01 4.15 -11.86
C THR A 7 18.37 2.67 -11.71
N ARG A 8 17.65 1.91 -10.88
CA ARG A 8 17.92 0.49 -10.55
C ARG A 8 18.15 -0.41 -11.77
N HIS A 9 17.41 -0.16 -12.86
CA HIS A 9 17.48 -0.96 -14.11
C HIS A 9 18.26 -0.27 -15.22
N LYS A 10 18.98 0.81 -14.92
CA LYS A 10 19.82 1.51 -15.88
C LYS A 10 21.28 1.16 -15.62
N LYS A 11 22.10 1.20 -16.68
CA LYS A 11 23.55 1.19 -16.53
C LYS A 11 23.96 2.38 -15.66
N LYS A 12 24.88 2.15 -14.72
CA LYS A 12 25.45 3.21 -13.89
C LYS A 12 26.08 4.28 -14.79
N ASN A 13 25.75 5.54 -14.54
CA ASN A 13 26.39 6.67 -15.20
C ASN A 13 27.51 7.19 -14.27
N GLU A 14 28.76 7.12 -14.73
CA GLU A 14 29.92 7.54 -13.93
C GLU A 14 30.05 9.08 -13.87
N ASP A 15 29.37 9.80 -14.76
CA ASP A 15 29.38 11.28 -14.83
C ASP A 15 28.24 11.93 -14.01
N GLU A 16 27.50 11.16 -13.22
CA GLU A 16 26.37 11.66 -12.44
C GLU A 16 26.86 12.47 -11.24
N ARG A 17 26.46 13.75 -11.18
CA ARG A 17 26.78 14.65 -10.06
C ARG A 17 25.72 14.55 -8.97
N GLU A 18 26.15 14.41 -7.73
CA GLU A 18 25.28 14.36 -6.54
C GLU A 18 25.48 15.62 -5.68
N ILE A 19 24.45 15.96 -4.90
CA ILE A 19 24.54 17.01 -3.88
C ILE A 19 24.86 16.31 -2.56
N ASP A 20 26.08 16.50 -2.07
CA ASP A 20 26.54 15.85 -0.83
C ASP A 20 25.96 16.52 0.43
N GLU A 21 25.85 17.84 0.42
CA GLU A 21 25.42 18.62 1.58
C GLU A 21 24.50 19.79 1.19
N LEU A 22 23.47 20.00 2.02
CA LEU A 22 22.63 21.19 2.01
C LEU A 22 22.57 21.76 3.42
N VAL A 23 23.11 22.97 3.59
CA VAL A 23 23.09 23.70 4.86
C VAL A 23 21.91 24.67 4.87
N LEU A 24 21.03 24.54 5.87
CA LEU A 24 19.96 25.51 6.12
C LEU A 24 20.40 26.46 7.22
N VAL A 25 20.34 27.76 6.94
CA VAL A 25 20.77 28.83 7.85
C VAL A 25 19.55 29.54 8.43
N GLU A 26 19.58 29.76 9.74
CA GLU A 26 18.58 30.52 10.50
C GLU A 26 19.31 31.56 11.34
N PHE A 27 18.82 32.81 11.31
CA PHE A 27 19.47 33.95 11.96
C PHE A 27 19.22 33.97 13.47
N GLU A 28 18.10 33.43 13.92
CA GLU A 28 17.75 33.37 15.34
C GLU A 28 18.18 32.04 15.97
N ARG A 29 19.18 32.09 16.87
CA ARG A 29 19.69 30.90 17.59
C ARG A 29 18.59 30.13 18.33
N THR A 30 17.55 30.82 18.82
CA THR A 30 16.39 30.24 19.50
C THR A 30 15.55 29.32 18.60
N LYS A 31 15.56 29.54 17.28
CA LYS A 31 14.84 28.73 16.28
C LYS A 31 15.62 27.49 15.82
N ALA A 32 16.94 27.45 16.04
CA ALA A 32 17.79 26.34 15.60
C ALA A 32 17.32 24.94 16.06
N PRO A 33 16.84 24.72 17.31
CA PRO A 33 16.31 23.42 17.72
C PRO A 33 15.05 23.00 16.93
N ALA A 34 14.17 23.94 16.61
CA ALA A 34 12.98 23.67 15.80
C ALA A 34 13.36 23.33 14.35
N LEU A 35 14.31 24.07 13.76
CA LEU A 35 14.84 23.80 12.42
C LEU A 35 15.45 22.39 12.33
N ARG A 36 16.28 21.99 13.31
CA ARG A 36 16.87 20.64 13.34
C ARG A 36 15.82 19.54 13.38
N ARG A 37 14.76 19.70 14.19
CA ARG A 37 13.63 18.77 14.22
C ARG A 37 12.90 18.75 12.87
N GLY A 38 12.67 19.91 12.28
CA GLY A 38 12.05 20.04 10.95
C GLY A 38 12.84 19.29 9.87
N VAL A 39 14.16 19.42 9.85
CA VAL A 39 15.04 18.70 8.92
C VAL A 39 14.98 17.20 9.16
N ALA A 40 15.05 16.74 10.42
CA ALA A 40 14.97 15.32 10.74
C ALA A 40 13.63 14.70 10.29
N THR A 41 12.52 15.35 10.60
CA THR A 41 11.19 14.93 10.14
C THR A 41 11.09 14.97 8.62
N GLY A 42 11.53 16.05 7.99
CA GLY A 42 11.49 16.22 6.54
C GLY A 42 12.27 15.15 5.78
N ARG A 43 13.44 14.73 6.31
CA ARG A 43 14.22 13.61 5.77
C ARG A 43 13.44 12.30 5.83
N ILE A 44 12.89 11.95 7.00
CA ILE A 44 12.09 10.73 7.17
C ILE A 44 10.89 10.72 6.21
N LEU A 45 10.15 11.82 6.10
CA LEU A 45 9.00 11.90 5.20
C LEU A 45 9.41 11.82 3.72
N ALA A 46 10.52 12.46 3.35
CA ALA A 46 11.05 12.37 1.98
C ALA A 46 11.51 10.95 1.62
N ASP A 47 12.15 10.26 2.56
CA ASP A 47 12.61 8.88 2.38
C ASP A 47 11.42 7.92 2.27
N ALA A 48 10.38 8.10 3.08
CA ALA A 48 9.14 7.32 2.97
C ALA A 48 8.44 7.54 1.62
N ALA A 49 8.37 8.78 1.15
CA ALA A 49 7.82 9.10 -0.17
C ALA A 49 8.66 8.48 -1.29
N ASN A 50 9.99 8.50 -1.18
CA ASN A 50 10.89 7.87 -2.15
C ASN A 50 10.76 6.34 -2.14
N ARG A 51 10.69 5.69 -0.97
CA ARG A 51 10.42 4.23 -0.86
C ARG A 51 9.10 3.85 -1.53
N THR A 52 8.07 4.67 -1.37
CA THR A 52 6.79 4.49 -2.09
C THR A 52 7.00 4.57 -3.60
N ARG A 53 7.77 5.57 -4.07
CA ARG A 53 8.10 5.75 -5.49
C ARG A 53 8.97 4.63 -6.03
N ASP A 54 9.88 4.07 -5.25
CA ASP A 54 10.74 2.95 -5.65
C ASP A 54 9.86 1.74 -5.96
N MET A 55 8.98 1.37 -5.03
CA MET A 55 8.00 0.29 -5.25
C MET A 55 7.09 0.58 -6.45
N ALA A 56 6.48 1.77 -6.54
CA ALA A 56 5.59 2.09 -7.66
C ALA A 56 6.31 2.17 -9.03
N ASN A 57 7.63 2.39 -9.06
CA ASN A 57 8.40 2.43 -10.29
C ASN A 57 9.02 1.08 -10.66
N GLU A 58 9.16 0.16 -9.71
CA GLU A 58 9.60 -1.20 -9.92
C GLU A 58 8.68 -1.91 -10.94
N PRO A 59 9.20 -2.54 -12.00
CA PRO A 59 8.40 -3.36 -12.89
C PRO A 59 7.77 -4.55 -12.16
N ALA A 60 6.57 -4.96 -12.58
CA ALA A 60 5.81 -6.03 -11.92
C ALA A 60 6.56 -7.36 -11.82
N ASN A 61 7.43 -7.68 -12.78
CA ASN A 61 8.27 -8.88 -12.73
C ASN A 61 9.36 -8.83 -11.64
N TYR A 62 9.66 -7.64 -11.11
CA TYR A 62 10.60 -7.42 -10.00
C TYR A 62 9.91 -7.04 -8.68
N LEU A 63 8.59 -6.80 -8.70
CA LEU A 63 7.79 -6.51 -7.50
C LEU A 63 6.53 -7.37 -7.48
N THR A 64 6.70 -8.67 -7.34
CA THR A 64 5.58 -9.60 -7.14
C THR A 64 5.01 -9.46 -5.71
N PRO A 65 3.85 -10.06 -5.39
CA PRO A 65 3.30 -10.00 -4.04
C PRO A 65 4.26 -10.54 -2.96
N ALA A 66 5.05 -11.57 -3.30
CA ALA A 66 6.07 -12.12 -2.41
C ALA A 66 7.21 -11.10 -2.17
N ILE A 67 7.74 -10.47 -3.22
CA ILE A 67 8.77 -9.44 -3.08
C ILE A 67 8.23 -8.22 -2.32
N MET A 68 6.97 -7.84 -2.55
CA MET A 68 6.34 -6.76 -1.78
C MET A 68 6.26 -7.10 -0.28
N ALA A 69 5.98 -8.35 0.08
CA ALA A 69 6.01 -8.81 1.47
C ALA A 69 7.43 -8.79 2.06
N GLU A 70 8.45 -9.19 1.29
CA GLU A 70 9.86 -9.10 1.70
C GLU A 70 10.28 -7.64 1.94
N GLN A 71 9.88 -6.72 1.07
CA GLN A 71 10.12 -5.27 1.24
C GLN A 71 9.44 -4.73 2.50
N ALA A 72 8.22 -5.20 2.80
CA ALA A 72 7.53 -4.84 4.04
C ALA A 72 8.24 -5.37 5.29
N GLN A 73 8.74 -6.60 5.26
CA GLN A 73 9.53 -7.19 6.34
C GLN A 73 10.85 -6.42 6.56
N ALA A 74 11.56 -6.06 5.50
CA ALA A 74 12.76 -5.25 5.57
C ALA A 74 12.47 -3.85 6.16
N ALA A 75 11.38 -3.21 5.72
CA ALA A 75 10.93 -1.93 6.28
C ALA A 75 10.56 -2.07 7.77
N ALA A 76 9.92 -3.17 8.17
CA ALA A 76 9.59 -3.46 9.55
C ALA A 76 10.83 -3.59 10.42
N GLN A 77 11.83 -4.35 9.97
CA GLN A 77 13.09 -4.52 10.68
C GLN A 77 13.82 -3.18 10.88
N ASP A 78 13.94 -2.36 9.84
CA ASP A 78 14.62 -1.06 9.89
C ASP A 78 13.90 -0.02 10.77
N ALA A 79 12.57 -0.12 10.88
CA ALA A 79 11.75 0.79 11.67
C ALA A 79 11.33 0.26 13.05
N GLY A 80 11.73 -0.98 13.41
CA GLY A 80 11.37 -1.62 14.67
C GLY A 80 9.87 -1.93 14.80
N LEU A 81 9.27 -2.42 13.72
CA LEU A 81 7.87 -2.84 13.66
C LEU A 81 7.76 -4.36 13.75
N GLU A 82 6.62 -4.87 14.21
CA GLU A 82 6.27 -6.28 14.01
C GLU A 82 5.71 -6.46 12.59
N CYS A 83 6.08 -7.55 11.92
CA CYS A 83 5.56 -7.92 10.60
C CYS A 83 5.07 -9.37 10.61
N GLU A 84 3.84 -9.56 10.17
CA GLU A 84 3.23 -10.86 9.92
C GLU A 84 2.78 -10.90 8.46
N VAL A 85 2.96 -12.05 7.81
CA VAL A 85 2.51 -12.26 6.43
C VAL A 85 1.64 -13.50 6.41
N LEU A 86 0.36 -13.35 6.06
CA LEU A 86 -0.53 -14.48 5.88
C LEU A 86 -0.35 -15.05 4.48
N GLU A 87 -0.09 -16.34 4.45
CA GLU A 87 0.03 -17.15 3.25
C GLU A 87 -1.33 -17.61 2.74
N ARG A 88 -1.37 -18.09 1.49
CA ARG A 88 -2.60 -18.58 0.83
C ARG A 88 -3.42 -19.52 1.71
N LYS A 89 -2.77 -20.47 2.39
CA LYS A 89 -3.44 -21.45 3.25
C LYS A 89 -4.15 -20.79 4.44
N GLN A 90 -3.49 -19.85 5.11
CA GLN A 90 -4.08 -19.12 6.23
C GLN A 90 -5.26 -18.25 5.76
N MET A 91 -5.14 -17.63 4.59
CA MET A 91 -6.25 -16.86 3.99
C MET A 91 -7.44 -17.75 3.60
N GLN A 92 -7.20 -19.00 3.17
CA GLN A 92 -8.26 -19.99 2.93
C GLN A 92 -8.99 -20.37 4.22
N GLU A 93 -8.23 -20.65 5.29
CA GLU A 93 -8.77 -20.96 6.63
C GLU A 93 -9.60 -19.80 7.21
N LEU A 94 -9.19 -18.56 6.94
CA LEU A 94 -9.92 -17.35 7.32
C LEU A 94 -11.11 -17.04 6.40
N GLY A 95 -11.33 -17.79 5.33
CA GLY A 95 -12.45 -17.59 4.40
C GLY A 95 -12.34 -16.34 3.52
N MET A 96 -11.13 -15.90 3.19
CA MET A 96 -10.87 -14.71 2.34
C MET A 96 -11.13 -15.00 0.84
N GLY A 97 -12.33 -15.46 0.52
CA GLY A 97 -12.68 -15.90 -0.83
C GLY A 97 -12.72 -14.78 -1.87
N ALA A 98 -12.90 -13.51 -1.47
CA ALA A 98 -12.87 -12.40 -2.41
C ALA A 98 -11.44 -12.09 -2.87
N LEU A 99 -10.48 -12.06 -1.94
CA LEU A 99 -9.06 -11.91 -2.26
C LEU A 99 -8.52 -13.11 -3.03
N LEU A 100 -8.82 -14.32 -2.56
CA LEU A 100 -8.36 -15.55 -3.21
C LEU A 100 -8.94 -15.73 -4.62
N GLY A 101 -10.19 -15.29 -4.84
CA GLY A 101 -10.80 -15.26 -6.16
C GLY A 101 -10.07 -14.33 -7.13
N VAL A 102 -9.59 -13.17 -6.69
CA VAL A 102 -8.74 -12.32 -7.54
C VAL A 102 -7.40 -13.01 -7.86
N ALA A 103 -6.77 -13.61 -6.85
CA ALA A 103 -5.44 -14.17 -6.96
C ALA A 103 -5.34 -15.46 -7.81
N GLN A 104 -6.43 -16.23 -7.94
CA GLN A 104 -6.38 -17.56 -8.54
C GLN A 104 -5.93 -17.60 -10.01
N GLY A 105 -6.01 -16.46 -10.70
CA GLY A 105 -5.55 -16.33 -12.09
C GLY A 105 -4.03 -16.27 -12.25
N SER A 106 -3.30 -15.82 -11.23
CA SER A 106 -1.84 -15.65 -11.28
C SER A 106 -1.09 -16.88 -10.74
N SER A 107 0.13 -17.08 -11.24
CA SER A 107 1.10 -18.02 -10.67
C SER A 107 1.82 -17.46 -9.43
N GLN A 108 1.75 -16.15 -9.20
CA GLN A 108 2.30 -15.50 -8.03
C GLN A 108 1.35 -15.68 -6.83
N PRO A 109 1.81 -16.27 -5.71
CA PRO A 109 0.95 -16.48 -4.56
C PRO A 109 0.57 -15.14 -3.90
N PRO A 110 -0.70 -14.95 -3.51
CA PRO A 110 -1.11 -13.74 -2.80
C PRO A 110 -0.54 -13.72 -1.39
N LYS A 111 -0.39 -12.53 -0.83
CA LYS A 111 0.09 -12.28 0.55
C LYS A 111 -0.83 -11.30 1.25
N MET A 112 -1.19 -11.54 2.51
CA MET A 112 -1.74 -10.49 3.37
C MET A 112 -0.65 -9.99 4.30
N ILE A 113 -0.15 -8.78 4.07
CA ILE A 113 0.93 -8.19 4.87
C ILE A 113 0.32 -7.41 6.03
N VAL A 114 0.77 -7.68 7.25
CA VAL A 114 0.30 -7.01 8.46
C VAL A 114 1.48 -6.42 9.23
N LEU A 115 1.54 -5.10 9.33
CA LEU A 115 2.58 -4.37 10.05
C LEU A 115 2.01 -3.76 11.33
N ARG A 116 2.67 -3.90 12.47
CA ARG A 116 2.18 -3.37 13.75
C ARG A 116 3.21 -2.44 14.39
N TYR A 117 2.74 -1.23 14.72
CA TYR A 117 3.45 -0.26 15.56
C TYR A 117 2.71 -0.12 16.89
N ARG A 118 3.47 -0.15 17.99
CA ARG A 118 2.96 -0.08 19.37
C ARG A 118 3.62 1.08 20.12
N GLY A 119 3.20 2.31 19.81
CA GLY A 119 3.73 3.54 20.40
C GLY A 119 3.06 3.98 21.70
N ASP A 120 1.90 3.44 22.05
CA ASP A 120 1.24 3.71 23.34
C ASP A 120 0.69 2.44 23.99
N ARG A 121 1.44 1.91 24.97
CA ARG A 121 1.05 0.72 25.74
C ARG A 121 -0.25 0.90 26.55
N ARG A 122 -0.69 2.13 26.81
CA ARG A 122 -1.89 2.41 27.60
C ARG A 122 -3.15 2.46 26.73
N ARG A 123 -3.00 2.61 25.42
CA ARG A 123 -4.14 2.78 24.50
C ARG A 123 -4.50 1.47 23.83
N LYS A 124 -5.71 0.95 24.07
CA LYS A 124 -6.19 -0.26 23.38
C LYS A 124 -6.58 0.01 21.92
N ALA A 125 -7.11 1.21 21.64
CA ALA A 125 -7.50 1.61 20.29
C ALA A 125 -6.29 1.67 19.36
N THR A 126 -6.44 1.04 18.19
CA THR A 126 -5.39 0.93 17.18
C THR A 126 -5.96 1.39 15.84
N LEU A 127 -5.35 2.42 15.25
CA LEU A 127 -5.69 2.90 13.91
C LEU A 127 -5.36 1.81 12.88
N GLY A 128 -6.30 1.51 11.99
CA GLY A 128 -6.09 0.66 10.82
C GLY A 128 -5.70 1.47 9.60
N LEU A 129 -4.57 1.15 8.96
CA LEU A 129 -4.17 1.70 7.66
C LEU A 129 -4.15 0.59 6.61
N LEU A 130 -5.02 0.66 5.62
CA LEU A 130 -5.17 -0.38 4.60
C LEU A 130 -4.67 0.14 3.26
N GLY A 131 -4.01 -0.71 2.47
CA GLY A 131 -3.47 -0.30 1.18
C GLY A 131 -3.70 -1.33 0.10
N LYS A 132 -4.30 -0.94 -1.05
CA LYS A 132 -4.45 -1.84 -2.21
C LYS A 132 -3.07 -2.27 -2.71
N GLY A 133 -2.82 -3.58 -2.79
CA GLY A 133 -1.53 -4.17 -3.18
C GLY A 133 -1.58 -4.99 -4.48
N VAL A 134 -2.27 -4.51 -5.53
CA VAL A 134 -2.30 -5.25 -6.81
C VAL A 134 -1.00 -4.97 -7.59
N THR A 135 -0.06 -5.91 -7.57
CA THR A 135 1.30 -5.70 -8.10
C THR A 135 1.33 -5.58 -9.63
N PHE A 136 0.36 -6.19 -10.28
CA PHE A 136 0.02 -5.92 -11.66
C PHE A 136 -1.45 -6.21 -11.89
N ASP A 137 -2.11 -5.34 -12.64
CA ASP A 137 -3.52 -5.45 -12.98
C ASP A 137 -3.70 -5.46 -14.49
N SER A 138 -3.88 -6.65 -15.06
CA SER A 138 -4.27 -6.78 -16.47
C SER A 138 -5.78 -6.65 -16.67
N GLY A 139 -6.56 -6.60 -15.58
CA GLY A 139 -8.01 -6.73 -15.53
C GLY A 139 -8.56 -8.16 -15.48
N GLY A 140 -7.70 -9.18 -15.47
CA GLY A 140 -8.14 -10.58 -15.48
C GLY A 140 -8.82 -10.96 -16.80
N ILE A 141 -9.95 -11.69 -16.72
CA ILE A 141 -10.76 -12.07 -17.91
C ILE A 141 -11.41 -10.85 -18.57
N SER A 142 -11.85 -9.86 -17.78
CA SER A 142 -12.25 -8.53 -18.22
C SER A 142 -11.02 -7.68 -18.59
N ILE A 143 -10.23 -8.17 -19.54
CA ILE A 143 -8.90 -7.65 -19.86
C ILE A 143 -8.90 -6.17 -20.26
N LYS A 144 -7.94 -5.41 -19.74
CA LYS A 144 -7.73 -4.01 -20.12
C LYS A 144 -7.22 -3.90 -21.57
N PRO A 145 -7.46 -2.75 -22.24
CA PRO A 145 -6.80 -2.44 -23.50
C PRO A 145 -5.27 -2.38 -23.35
N SER A 146 -4.53 -2.71 -24.42
CA SER A 146 -3.06 -2.71 -24.40
C SER A 146 -2.46 -1.32 -24.11
N GLY A 147 -3.12 -0.26 -24.56
CA GLY A 147 -2.65 1.12 -24.39
C GLY A 147 -2.60 1.53 -22.92
N GLY A 148 -1.40 1.73 -22.39
CA GLY A 148 -1.19 2.19 -21.00
C GLY A 148 -1.17 1.08 -19.95
N MET A 149 -1.39 -0.19 -20.34
CA MET A 149 -1.37 -1.34 -19.41
C MET A 149 -0.05 -1.47 -18.64
N GLN A 150 1.08 -1.05 -19.21
CA GLN A 150 2.38 -1.03 -18.54
C GLN A 150 2.40 -0.15 -17.26
N ALA A 151 1.47 0.81 -17.15
CA ALA A 151 1.34 1.63 -15.95
C ALA A 151 0.66 0.88 -14.79
N MET A 152 0.00 -0.26 -15.05
CA MET A 152 -0.72 -1.05 -14.04
C MET A 152 0.19 -1.75 -13.04
N LYS A 153 1.52 -1.72 -13.24
CA LYS A 153 2.50 -2.00 -12.17
C LYS A 153 2.35 -1.09 -10.95
N ARG A 154 1.70 0.08 -11.12
CA ARG A 154 1.43 1.05 -10.05
C ARG A 154 0.17 0.74 -9.26
N ASP A 155 -0.55 -0.32 -9.59
CA ASP A 155 -1.84 -0.61 -8.95
C ASP A 155 -1.72 -1.14 -7.49
N MET A 156 -0.48 -1.22 -7.02
CA MET A 156 -0.07 -1.49 -5.65
C MET A 156 0.37 -0.23 -4.89
N SER A 157 0.27 0.96 -5.49
CA SER A 157 0.78 2.22 -4.90
C SER A 157 0.12 2.55 -3.56
N GLY A 158 -1.13 2.14 -3.34
CA GLY A 158 -1.80 2.28 -2.04
C GLY A 158 -1.11 1.46 -0.95
N GLY A 159 -0.81 0.19 -1.23
CA GLY A 159 -0.02 -0.68 -0.36
C GLY A 159 1.40 -0.15 -0.14
N ALA A 160 2.06 0.32 -1.19
CA ALA A 160 3.40 0.94 -1.09
C ALA A 160 3.41 2.16 -0.16
N ALA A 161 2.40 3.02 -0.28
CA ALA A 161 2.24 4.21 0.56
C ALA A 161 2.00 3.83 2.02
N VAL A 162 1.17 2.81 2.28
CA VAL A 162 0.90 2.32 3.63
C VAL A 162 2.12 1.67 4.27
N ILE A 163 2.86 0.81 3.56
CA ILE A 163 4.11 0.22 4.06
C ILE A 163 5.12 1.32 4.41
N SER A 164 5.29 2.30 3.52
CA SER A 164 6.23 3.40 3.73
C SER A 164 5.78 4.35 4.85
N ALA A 165 4.48 4.57 5.01
CA ALA A 165 3.93 5.32 6.13
C ALA A 165 4.19 4.62 7.46
N MET A 166 4.03 3.30 7.53
CA MET A 166 4.39 2.51 8.71
C MET A 166 5.87 2.61 9.05
N TRP A 167 6.75 2.55 8.03
CA TRP A 167 8.17 2.81 8.22
C TRP A 167 8.41 4.19 8.84
N ALA A 168 7.83 5.25 8.26
CA ALA A 168 7.95 6.62 8.79
C ALA A 168 7.44 6.73 10.23
N ILE A 169 6.31 6.08 10.55
CA ILE A 169 5.75 6.02 11.91
C ILE A 169 6.75 5.37 12.88
N GLY A 170 7.35 4.25 12.53
CA GLY A 170 8.37 3.60 13.37
C GLY A 170 9.63 4.47 13.58
N ARG A 171 10.03 5.26 12.58
CA ARG A 171 11.14 6.21 12.68
C ARG A 171 10.80 7.45 13.53
N LEU A 172 9.59 8.00 13.39
CA LEU A 172 9.12 9.18 14.11
C LEU A 172 8.69 8.88 15.56
N LYS A 173 8.34 7.62 15.84
CA LYS A 173 7.91 7.11 17.14
C LYS A 173 6.77 7.93 17.79
N PRO A 174 5.67 8.24 17.08
CA PRO A 174 4.55 8.95 17.69
C PRO A 174 3.90 8.08 18.77
N ARG A 175 3.29 8.72 19.78
CA ARG A 175 2.64 8.01 20.89
C ARG A 175 1.22 7.54 20.51
N ILE A 176 1.13 6.64 19.54
CA ILE A 176 -0.12 6.03 19.06
C ILE A 176 0.12 4.56 18.70
N ASN A 177 -0.95 3.78 18.56
CA ASN A 177 -0.89 2.43 18.01
C ASN A 177 -1.48 2.42 16.61
N VAL A 178 -0.76 1.81 15.67
CA VAL A 178 -1.16 1.69 14.27
C VAL A 178 -0.91 0.27 13.80
N THR A 179 -1.87 -0.32 13.10
CA THR A 179 -1.69 -1.58 12.40
C THR A 179 -2.04 -1.36 10.94
N ALA A 180 -1.14 -1.73 10.05
CA ALA A 180 -1.41 -1.73 8.62
C ALA A 180 -1.78 -3.12 8.12
N VAL A 181 -2.64 -3.17 7.11
CA VAL A 181 -3.05 -4.39 6.40
C VAL A 181 -3.00 -4.14 4.91
N VAL A 182 -2.17 -4.89 4.19
CA VAL A 182 -1.97 -4.73 2.75
C VAL A 182 -2.24 -6.08 2.06
N PRO A 183 -3.42 -6.26 1.43
CA PRO A 183 -3.68 -7.41 0.59
C PRO A 183 -2.89 -7.28 -0.72
N ALA A 184 -1.84 -8.07 -0.87
CA ALA A 184 -0.99 -8.09 -2.05
C ALA A 184 -1.35 -9.29 -2.95
N THR A 185 -1.59 -9.02 -4.23
CA THR A 185 -1.91 -10.03 -5.24
C THR A 185 -1.56 -9.53 -6.63
N GLU A 186 -1.65 -10.41 -7.64
CA GLU A 186 -1.62 -10.06 -9.05
C GLU A 186 -2.97 -10.44 -9.69
N ASN A 187 -3.49 -9.62 -10.60
CA ASN A 187 -4.73 -9.90 -11.34
C ASN A 187 -4.39 -10.23 -12.80
N MET A 188 -4.50 -11.51 -13.16
CA MET A 188 -4.05 -12.06 -14.46
C MET A 188 -5.12 -12.96 -15.09
N PRO A 189 -5.28 -12.95 -16.43
CA PRO A 189 -6.05 -13.96 -17.12
C PRO A 189 -5.30 -15.30 -17.09
N SER A 190 -6.04 -16.38 -16.87
CA SER A 190 -5.56 -17.74 -17.07
C SER A 190 -6.76 -18.69 -17.13
N GLY A 191 -6.52 -19.97 -17.42
CA GLY A 191 -7.58 -20.99 -17.37
C GLY A 191 -8.19 -21.19 -15.97
N ALA A 192 -7.53 -20.71 -14.92
CA ALA A 192 -8.02 -20.77 -13.55
C ALA A 192 -8.65 -19.44 -13.07
N ALA A 193 -8.55 -18.36 -13.84
CA ALA A 193 -8.98 -17.03 -13.41
C ALA A 193 -10.48 -16.96 -13.09
N THR A 194 -10.83 -16.06 -12.15
CA THR A 194 -12.23 -15.70 -11.91
C THR A 194 -12.84 -15.14 -13.18
N LYS A 195 -14.12 -15.44 -13.42
CA LYS A 195 -14.88 -15.03 -14.59
C LYS A 195 -15.97 -14.04 -14.20
N PRO A 196 -16.38 -13.15 -15.12
CA PRO A 196 -17.63 -12.43 -14.99
C PRO A 196 -18.81 -13.40 -14.73
N GLY A 197 -19.61 -13.12 -13.71
CA GLY A 197 -20.73 -13.94 -13.23
C GLY A 197 -20.37 -14.95 -12.14
N ASP A 198 -19.09 -15.17 -11.83
CA ASP A 198 -18.71 -15.99 -10.67
C ASP A 198 -19.17 -15.32 -9.36
N VAL A 199 -19.65 -16.12 -8.41
CA VAL A 199 -20.01 -15.64 -7.07
C VAL A 199 -18.98 -16.10 -6.06
N VAL A 200 -18.30 -15.15 -5.42
CA VAL A 200 -17.33 -15.41 -4.35
C VAL A 200 -17.95 -15.16 -2.97
N ARG A 201 -17.50 -15.88 -1.94
CA ARG A 201 -17.86 -15.62 -0.55
C ARG A 201 -16.70 -14.94 0.16
N ALA A 202 -16.90 -13.70 0.60
CA ALA A 202 -15.90 -12.92 1.33
C ALA A 202 -15.78 -13.40 2.79
N MET A 203 -14.69 -13.01 3.46
CA MET A 203 -14.40 -13.29 4.87
C MET A 203 -15.51 -12.79 5.81
N SER A 204 -16.21 -11.72 5.41
CA SER A 204 -17.38 -11.21 6.14
C SER A 204 -18.60 -12.13 6.12
N GLY A 205 -18.56 -13.24 5.37
CA GLY A 205 -19.67 -14.16 5.13
C GLY A 205 -20.58 -13.76 3.97
N LYS A 206 -20.48 -12.51 3.48
CA LYS A 206 -21.25 -12.00 2.33
C LYS A 206 -20.81 -12.65 1.02
N THR A 207 -21.76 -12.87 0.12
CA THR A 207 -21.50 -13.29 -1.26
C THR A 207 -21.43 -12.07 -2.18
N ILE A 208 -20.57 -12.12 -3.19
CA ILE A 208 -20.33 -11.05 -4.16
C ILE A 208 -20.34 -11.68 -5.55
N GLU A 209 -21.25 -11.22 -6.40
CA GLU A 209 -21.20 -11.53 -7.83
C GLU A 209 -20.14 -10.65 -8.50
N VAL A 210 -19.18 -11.29 -9.17
CA VAL A 210 -18.11 -10.60 -9.89
C VAL A 210 -18.58 -10.32 -11.29
N VAL A 211 -19.17 -9.15 -11.53
CA VAL A 211 -19.63 -8.77 -12.89
C VAL A 211 -18.49 -8.29 -13.81
N ASN A 212 -17.36 -7.89 -13.23
CA ASN A 212 -16.18 -7.42 -13.96
C ASN A 212 -14.92 -7.70 -13.12
N THR A 213 -13.94 -8.40 -13.69
CA THR A 213 -12.71 -8.81 -12.99
C THR A 213 -11.65 -7.71 -12.93
N ASP A 214 -11.87 -6.58 -13.61
CA ASP A 214 -11.08 -5.33 -13.54
C ASP A 214 -11.54 -4.41 -12.39
N ALA A 215 -12.49 -4.89 -11.58
CA ALA A 215 -12.91 -4.28 -10.33
C ALA A 215 -12.36 -5.07 -9.13
N GLU A 216 -11.16 -5.63 -9.25
CA GLU A 216 -10.51 -6.51 -8.29
C GLU A 216 -10.10 -5.81 -6.99
N GLY A 217 -9.68 -4.55 -7.07
CA GLY A 217 -9.16 -3.80 -5.91
C GLY A 217 -10.16 -3.71 -4.75
N ARG A 218 -11.45 -3.58 -5.05
CA ARG A 218 -12.49 -3.56 -3.99
C ARG A 218 -12.74 -4.94 -3.39
N LEU A 219 -12.49 -6.02 -4.12
CA LEU A 219 -12.65 -7.40 -3.62
C LEU A 219 -11.56 -7.71 -2.60
N ILE A 220 -10.30 -7.42 -2.92
CA ILE A 220 -9.18 -7.67 -2.00
C ILE A 220 -9.28 -6.78 -0.74
N LEU A 221 -9.75 -5.53 -0.90
CA LEU A 221 -9.97 -4.63 0.23
C LEU A 221 -11.16 -5.05 1.10
N ALA A 222 -12.21 -5.68 0.54
CA ALA A 222 -13.33 -6.18 1.34
C ALA A 222 -12.88 -7.20 2.39
N ASP A 223 -12.01 -8.14 2.00
CA ASP A 223 -11.43 -9.12 2.94
C ASP A 223 -10.42 -8.47 3.89
N ALA A 224 -9.61 -7.52 3.42
CA ALA A 224 -8.69 -6.78 4.29
C ALA A 224 -9.42 -5.95 5.36
N ILE A 225 -10.55 -5.32 5.01
CA ILE A 225 -11.41 -4.60 5.95
C ILE A 225 -12.05 -5.57 6.94
N ALA A 226 -12.55 -6.71 6.47
CA ALA A 226 -13.11 -7.74 7.36
C ALA A 226 -12.06 -8.23 8.37
N TYR A 227 -10.85 -8.52 7.91
CA TYR A 227 -9.72 -8.90 8.75
C TYR A 227 -9.36 -7.79 9.75
N ALA A 228 -9.20 -6.55 9.28
CA ALA A 228 -8.88 -5.40 10.13
C ALA A 228 -9.93 -5.20 11.25
N ARG A 229 -11.22 -5.37 10.93
CA ARG A 229 -12.30 -5.30 11.93
C ARG A 229 -12.22 -6.45 12.94
N GLN A 230 -11.92 -7.67 12.50
CA GLN A 230 -11.72 -8.82 13.40
C GLN A 230 -10.54 -8.57 14.37
N GLN A 231 -9.50 -7.88 13.90
CA GLN A 231 -8.36 -7.46 14.72
C GLN A 231 -8.68 -6.28 15.67
N GLY A 232 -9.92 -5.77 15.68
CA GLY A 232 -10.35 -4.66 16.53
C GLY A 232 -9.80 -3.29 16.12
N LEU A 233 -9.39 -3.13 14.86
CA LEU A 233 -8.84 -1.86 14.36
C LEU A 233 -9.95 -0.82 14.16
N ALA A 234 -9.74 0.37 14.73
CA ALA A 234 -10.65 1.51 14.61
C ALA A 234 -9.95 2.83 14.97
N PRO A 235 -10.15 3.92 14.19
CA PRO A 235 -10.80 3.94 12.88
C PRO A 235 -9.96 3.18 11.82
N ILE A 236 -10.52 2.97 10.63
CA ILE A 236 -9.84 2.36 9.49
C ILE A 236 -9.81 3.38 8.35
N VAL A 237 -8.66 3.54 7.72
CA VAL A 237 -8.47 4.34 6.51
C VAL A 237 -7.81 3.45 5.46
N ASP A 238 -8.45 3.28 4.30
CA ASP A 238 -7.85 2.59 3.15
C ASP A 238 -7.37 3.58 2.09
N VAL A 239 -6.27 3.21 1.41
CA VAL A 239 -5.64 3.98 0.34
C VAL A 239 -5.51 3.09 -0.89
N ALA A 240 -6.10 3.50 -2.02
CA ALA A 240 -6.18 2.66 -3.19
C ALA A 240 -6.18 3.44 -4.51
N THR A 241 -5.46 2.92 -5.50
CA THR A 241 -5.63 3.25 -6.93
C THR A 241 -6.89 2.56 -7.46
N LEU A 242 -8.06 3.00 -6.98
CA LEU A 242 -9.27 2.16 -7.08
C LEU A 242 -10.06 2.34 -8.37
N THR A 243 -10.13 3.55 -8.91
CA THR A 243 -10.99 3.82 -10.09
C THR A 243 -10.37 4.83 -11.03
N GLY A 244 -10.53 4.59 -12.34
CA GLY A 244 -10.27 5.60 -13.37
C GLY A 244 -11.23 6.79 -13.29
N ALA A 245 -12.42 6.59 -12.72
CA ALA A 245 -13.42 7.64 -12.53
C ALA A 245 -12.93 8.81 -11.66
N MET A 246 -12.05 8.57 -10.68
CA MET A 246 -11.43 9.66 -9.90
C MET A 246 -10.54 10.56 -10.76
N VAL A 247 -9.82 9.99 -11.74
CA VAL A 247 -9.01 10.80 -12.66
C VAL A 247 -9.89 11.68 -13.53
N VAL A 248 -11.06 11.18 -13.96
CA VAL A 248 -12.04 11.96 -14.73
C VAL A 248 -12.66 13.07 -13.88
N ALA A 249 -13.03 12.78 -12.63
CA ALA A 249 -13.75 13.70 -11.77
C ALA A 249 -12.88 14.84 -11.21
N ILE A 250 -11.67 14.54 -10.73
CA ILE A 250 -10.84 15.49 -9.98
C ILE A 250 -9.40 15.61 -10.51
N GLY A 251 -9.10 14.98 -11.65
CA GLY A 251 -7.80 15.07 -12.31
C GLY A 251 -6.66 14.39 -11.53
N LYS A 252 -5.47 14.99 -11.59
CA LYS A 252 -4.23 14.44 -10.98
C LYS A 252 -3.70 15.27 -9.80
N ALA A 253 -4.39 16.35 -9.44
CA ALA A 253 -3.93 17.30 -8.43
C ALA A 253 -4.47 17.01 -7.02
N ALA A 254 -5.54 16.21 -6.91
CA ALA A 254 -6.20 15.90 -5.64
C ALA A 254 -6.49 14.39 -5.53
N THR A 255 -6.67 13.92 -4.30
CA THR A 255 -7.10 12.55 -3.97
C THR A 255 -8.56 12.59 -3.53
N GLY A 256 -9.37 11.66 -4.05
CA GLY A 256 -10.76 11.50 -3.61
C GLY A 256 -10.82 10.86 -2.23
N CYS A 257 -11.67 11.38 -1.36
CA CYS A 257 -11.91 10.84 -0.02
C CYS A 257 -13.41 10.58 0.16
N MET A 258 -13.75 9.37 0.61
CA MET A 258 -15.10 8.99 0.98
C MET A 258 -15.06 8.37 2.38
N SER A 259 -16.05 8.69 3.22
CA SER A 259 -16.08 8.24 4.60
C SER A 259 -17.51 8.03 5.08
N ASN A 260 -17.71 7.08 5.97
CA ASN A 260 -18.95 6.91 6.73
C ASN A 260 -18.96 7.74 8.03
N ASN A 261 -17.90 8.52 8.28
CA ASN A 261 -17.73 9.36 9.45
C ASN A 261 -17.15 10.73 9.05
N GLN A 262 -17.92 11.79 9.27
CA GLN A 262 -17.55 13.14 8.85
C GLN A 262 -16.32 13.69 9.59
N GLU A 263 -16.21 13.43 10.90
CA GLU A 263 -15.08 13.90 11.72
C GLU A 263 -13.76 13.26 11.30
N LEU A 264 -13.79 11.98 10.92
CA LEU A 264 -12.63 11.29 10.37
C LEU A 264 -12.27 11.87 9.00
N CYS A 265 -13.27 12.12 8.15
CA CYS A 265 -13.06 12.68 6.81
C CYS A 265 -12.41 14.06 6.84
N GLN A 266 -12.73 14.90 7.84
CA GLN A 266 -12.13 16.23 7.99
C GLN A 266 -10.67 16.21 8.49
N LYS A 267 -10.22 15.08 9.04
CA LYS A 267 -8.85 14.91 9.56
C LYS A 267 -7.88 14.37 8.52
N VAL A 268 -8.38 13.82 7.42
CA VAL A 268 -7.62 13.21 6.31
C VAL A 268 -7.56 14.20 5.16
#